data_AF-N1Q5L8-F1
#
_entry.id   AF-N1Q5L8-F1
#
_cell.length_a   1.000
_cell.length_b   1.000
_cell.length_c   1.000
_cell.angle_alpha   90.00
_cell.angle_beta   90.00
_cell.angle_gamma   90.00
#
_symmetry.space_group_name_H-M   'P 1'
#
loop_
_entity.id
_entity.type
_entity.pdbx_description
1 polymer ?
#
loop_
_entity_poly.entity_id
_entity_poly.type
_entity_poly.pdbx_seq_one_letter_code
_entity_poly.pdbx_strand_id
1 'polypeptide(L)'
;MLVSLTVGKVDAGVAVLLTEDKRLIEFPSILLPSDIQSGSIVDINVARNQEAESIADQKFSALQSEIFATFGSKSPSPPVLRCRNATQTSIVLEWDPVDLATAEFRSLSLYRNGTKAGNIPRDKMSTKISGLALDTEYTFHLVLRTSAGQYSSEKVAIKTHKMTDLHGITITPGIMPGQLKESLAETVNKIGAKMIDTVRIDTTHFVCTEPRGQAWEKAVEMNVPVVVPDWVKGCEREGRIVGVRGYYLDADPKLRQMGPSTHQQRGSVSSAN
;
A
#
# COMPACT_ATOMS: atom_id res chain seq x y z
N MET A 1 -2.53 -63.96 10.30
CA MET A 1 -3.40 -65.02 9.77
C MET A 1 -2.67 -65.60 8.57
N LEU A 2 -2.29 -66.86 8.66
CA LEU A 2 -1.65 -67.57 7.55
C LEU A 2 -2.73 -68.27 6.73
N VAL A 3 -2.72 -68.07 5.41
CA VAL A 3 -3.64 -68.74 4.48
C VAL A 3 -2.83 -69.31 3.34
N SER A 4 -2.99 -70.60 3.08
CA SER A 4 -2.41 -71.29 1.93
C SER A 4 -3.40 -71.24 0.76
N LEU A 5 -2.94 -70.79 -0.40
CA LEU A 5 -3.76 -70.59 -1.59
C LEU A 5 -3.13 -71.29 -2.78
N THR A 6 -3.96 -71.89 -3.63
CA THR A 6 -3.51 -72.53 -4.87
C THR A 6 -3.56 -71.55 -6.03
N VAL A 7 -2.46 -71.42 -6.75
CA VAL A 7 -2.36 -70.58 -7.94
C VAL A 7 -3.09 -71.28 -9.09
N GLY A 8 -4.21 -70.70 -9.53
CA GLY A 8 -4.99 -71.20 -10.66
C GLY A 8 -4.37 -70.77 -11.99
N LYS A 9 -4.67 -69.57 -12.45
CA LYS A 9 -4.16 -69.00 -13.71
C LYS A 9 -3.21 -67.85 -13.41
N VAL A 10 -2.11 -67.75 -14.14
CA VAL A 10 -1.17 -66.63 -14.06
C VAL A 10 -1.13 -65.94 -15.42
N ASP A 11 -1.53 -64.68 -15.48
CA ASP A 11 -1.38 -63.81 -16.65
C ASP A 11 -0.40 -62.66 -16.34
N ALA A 12 0.02 -61.90 -17.35
CA ALA A 12 1.07 -60.88 -17.26
C ALA A 12 0.77 -59.67 -16.32
N GLY A 13 -0.36 -59.66 -15.61
CA GLY A 13 -0.69 -58.61 -14.64
C GLY A 13 -1.55 -59.06 -13.46
N VAL A 14 -2.30 -60.15 -13.60
CA VAL A 14 -3.15 -60.70 -12.55
C VAL A 14 -2.97 -62.22 -12.50
N ALA A 15 -2.91 -62.74 -11.28
CA ALA A 15 -2.99 -64.16 -10.98
C ALA A 15 -4.31 -64.45 -10.26
N VAL A 16 -4.86 -65.64 -10.52
CA VAL A 16 -6.06 -66.14 -9.87
C VAL A 16 -5.63 -67.10 -8.76
N LEU A 17 -5.91 -66.75 -7.51
CA LEU A 17 -5.66 -67.60 -6.34
C LEU A 17 -6.96 -68.26 -5.87
N LEU A 18 -6.88 -69.54 -5.54
CA LEU A 18 -7.99 -70.37 -5.11
C LEU A 18 -7.79 -70.81 -3.67
N THR A 19 -8.80 -70.58 -2.84
CA THR A 19 -8.90 -71.07 -1.46
C THR A 19 -9.44 -72.51 -1.43
N GLU A 20 -9.26 -73.21 -0.30
CA GLU A 20 -9.84 -74.55 -0.10
C GLU A 20 -11.37 -74.56 -0.15
N ASP A 21 -12.03 -73.46 0.25
CA ASP A 21 -13.47 -73.28 0.16
C ASP A 21 -13.95 -72.74 -1.21
N LYS A 22 -13.10 -72.88 -2.24
CA LYS A 22 -13.39 -72.55 -3.65
C LYS A 22 -13.70 -71.08 -3.91
N ARG A 23 -13.26 -70.17 -3.04
CA ARG A 23 -13.26 -68.73 -3.34
C ARG A 23 -12.11 -68.40 -4.27
N LEU A 24 -12.41 -67.48 -5.17
CA LEU A 24 -11.48 -66.92 -6.14
C LEU A 24 -11.01 -65.54 -5.64
N ILE A 25 -9.68 -65.34 -5.65
CA ILE A 25 -9.06 -64.06 -5.33
C ILE A 25 -8.22 -63.63 -6.54
N GLU A 26 -8.52 -62.46 -7.08
CA GLU A 26 -7.65 -61.81 -8.06
C GLU A 26 -6.50 -61.12 -7.33
N PHE A 27 -5.27 -61.49 -7.66
CA PHE A 27 -4.08 -61.00 -7.00
C PHE A 27 -3.07 -60.47 -8.02
N PRO A 28 -2.51 -59.26 -7.85
CA PRO A 28 -1.52 -58.72 -8.79
C PRO A 28 -0.32 -59.66 -8.90
N SER A 29 0.00 -60.12 -10.11
CA SER A 29 1.05 -61.13 -10.31
C SER A 29 2.45 -60.61 -9.93
N ILE A 30 2.66 -59.29 -9.94
CA ILE A 30 3.90 -58.62 -9.51
C ILE A 30 4.21 -58.79 -8.01
N LEU A 31 3.20 -59.09 -7.18
CA LEU A 31 3.36 -59.27 -5.74
C LEU A 31 3.61 -60.75 -5.37
N LEU A 32 3.59 -61.66 -6.35
CA LEU A 32 3.93 -63.06 -6.17
C LEU A 32 5.43 -63.33 -6.45
N PRO A 33 5.99 -64.42 -5.93
CA PRO A 33 7.34 -64.85 -6.29
C PRO A 33 7.50 -65.03 -7.81
N SER A 34 8.68 -64.68 -8.32
CA SER A 34 8.97 -64.67 -9.77
C SER A 34 8.95 -66.06 -10.42
N ASP A 35 9.06 -67.12 -9.63
CA ASP A 35 9.10 -68.53 -10.04
C ASP A 35 7.74 -69.24 -9.93
N ILE A 36 6.65 -68.49 -9.65
CA ILE A 36 5.33 -69.07 -9.43
C ILE A 36 4.68 -69.58 -10.74
N GLN A 37 4.09 -70.78 -10.68
CA GLN A 37 3.38 -71.41 -11.81
C GLN A 37 1.95 -71.82 -11.44
N SER A 38 1.12 -72.08 -12.45
CA SER A 38 -0.20 -72.71 -12.25
C SER A 38 -0.06 -74.02 -11.48
N GLY A 39 -0.87 -74.22 -10.45
CA GLY A 39 -0.84 -75.34 -9.51
C GLY A 39 0.07 -75.15 -8.30
N SER A 40 0.88 -74.09 -8.25
CA SER A 40 1.72 -73.79 -7.08
C SER A 40 0.87 -73.43 -5.85
N ILE A 41 1.38 -73.70 -4.64
CA ILE A 41 0.74 -73.27 -3.40
C ILE A 41 1.55 -72.10 -2.83
N VAL A 42 0.87 -71.00 -2.49
CA VAL A 42 1.47 -69.81 -1.89
C VAL A 42 0.88 -69.60 -0.50
N ASP A 43 1.77 -69.41 0.48
CA ASP A 43 1.38 -68.99 1.82
C ASP A 43 1.35 -67.47 1.91
N ILE A 44 0.16 -66.90 2.15
CA ILE A 44 -0.02 -65.49 2.41
C ILE A 44 -0.21 -65.28 3.91
N ASN A 45 0.75 -64.60 4.53
CA ASN A 45 0.63 -64.15 5.90
C ASN A 45 0.06 -62.72 5.95
N VAL A 46 -1.18 -62.59 6.38
CA VAL A 46 -1.85 -61.29 6.56
C VAL A 46 -1.85 -60.94 8.04
N ALA A 47 -1.18 -59.84 8.38
CA ALA A 47 -1.18 -59.28 9.72
C ALA A 47 -1.39 -57.77 9.67
N ARG A 48 -2.10 -57.23 10.67
CA ARG A 48 -2.28 -55.78 10.81
C ARG A 48 -0.97 -55.17 11.29
N ASN A 49 -0.47 -54.18 10.57
CA ASN A 49 0.78 -53.49 10.90
C ASN A 49 0.46 -52.19 11.68
N GLN A 50 0.28 -52.31 13.00
CA GLN A 50 -0.02 -51.15 13.85
C GLN A 50 1.09 -50.08 13.84
N GLU A 51 2.35 -50.47 13.68
CA GLU A 51 3.46 -49.50 13.63
C GLU A 51 3.36 -48.63 12.38
N ALA A 52 3.15 -49.24 11.22
CA ALA A 52 2.97 -48.51 9.97
C ALA A 52 1.72 -47.61 9.99
N GLU A 53 0.62 -48.06 10.61
CA GLU A 53 -0.58 -47.25 10.83
C GLU A 53 -0.25 -46.00 11.68
N SER A 54 0.41 -46.19 12.83
CA SER A 54 0.80 -45.07 13.70
C SER A 54 1.73 -44.08 13.00
N ILE A 55 2.66 -44.56 12.16
CA ILE A 55 3.55 -43.68 11.38
C ILE A 55 2.75 -42.90 10.33
N ALA A 56 1.81 -43.55 9.64
CA ALA A 56 0.96 -42.89 8.66
C ALA A 56 0.08 -41.79 9.30
N ASP A 57 -0.51 -42.07 10.46
CA ASP A 57 -1.33 -41.10 11.22
C ASP A 57 -0.51 -39.90 11.70
N GLN A 58 0.73 -40.15 12.17
CA GLN A 58 1.65 -39.08 12.56
C GLN A 58 2.03 -38.21 11.36
N LYS A 59 2.36 -38.82 10.21
CA LYS A 59 2.67 -38.07 8.97
C LYS A 59 1.49 -37.24 8.50
N PHE A 60 0.29 -37.80 8.53
CA PHE A 60 -0.93 -37.07 8.18
C PHE A 60 -1.15 -35.87 9.10
N SER A 61 -1.05 -36.07 10.41
CA SER A 61 -1.24 -35.00 11.40
C SER A 61 -0.19 -33.90 11.31
N ALA A 62 1.07 -34.28 11.06
CA ALA A 62 2.16 -33.35 10.82
C ALA A 62 1.89 -32.47 9.58
N LEU A 63 1.48 -33.09 8.47
CA LEU A 63 1.11 -32.35 7.24
C LEU A 63 -0.05 -31.39 7.48
N GLN A 64 -1.11 -31.82 8.17
CA GLN A 64 -2.25 -30.94 8.49
C GLN A 64 -1.81 -29.74 9.35
N SER A 65 -0.92 -29.97 10.32
CA SER A 65 -0.38 -28.92 11.18
C SER A 65 0.47 -27.92 10.39
N GLU A 66 1.28 -28.40 9.43
CA GLU A 66 2.10 -27.57 8.54
C GLU A 66 1.24 -26.71 7.61
N ILE A 67 0.20 -27.29 7.00
CA ILE A 67 -0.77 -26.56 6.17
C ILE A 67 -1.46 -25.47 6.99
N PHE A 68 -1.93 -25.80 8.20
CA PHE A 68 -2.58 -24.82 9.07
C PHE A 68 -1.60 -23.71 9.49
N ALA A 69 -0.39 -24.05 9.90
CA ALA A 69 0.62 -23.08 10.30
C ALA A 69 0.99 -22.14 9.15
N THR A 70 1.07 -22.66 7.92
CA THR A 70 1.45 -21.89 6.74
C THR A 70 0.32 -20.98 6.27
N PHE A 71 -0.90 -21.50 6.12
CA PHE A 71 -1.98 -20.79 5.42
C PHE A 71 -3.12 -20.31 6.33
N GLY A 72 -3.30 -20.94 7.51
CA GLY A 72 -4.43 -20.67 8.40
C GLY A 72 -4.09 -19.83 9.64
N SER A 73 -2.80 -19.65 9.96
CA SER A 73 -2.37 -18.99 11.20
C SER A 73 -2.44 -17.46 11.16
N LYS A 74 -2.35 -16.86 9.98
CA LYS A 74 -2.32 -15.41 9.79
C LYS A 74 -3.29 -14.99 8.69
N SER A 75 -3.95 -13.86 8.90
CA SER A 75 -4.82 -13.22 7.92
C SER A 75 -4.28 -11.81 7.60
N PRO A 76 -4.60 -11.26 6.41
CA PRO A 76 -4.25 -9.89 6.07
C PRO A 76 -4.70 -8.89 7.14
N SER A 77 -3.90 -7.86 7.35
CA SER A 77 -4.25 -6.78 8.26
C SER A 77 -4.98 -5.63 7.54
N PRO A 78 -5.90 -4.93 8.21
CA PRO A 78 -6.46 -3.70 7.66
C PRO A 78 -5.36 -2.64 7.43
N PRO A 79 -5.42 -1.88 6.32
CA PRO A 79 -4.46 -0.82 6.06
C PRO A 79 -4.58 0.30 7.10
N VAL A 80 -3.45 0.89 7.50
CA VAL A 80 -3.41 1.99 8.47
C VAL A 80 -3.23 3.31 7.73
N LEU A 81 -4.31 4.07 7.56
CA LEU A 81 -4.32 5.35 6.85
C LEU A 81 -3.99 6.52 7.79
N ARG A 82 -3.15 7.45 7.31
CA ARG A 82 -2.75 8.67 8.03
C ARG A 82 -2.80 9.90 7.13
N CYS A 83 -3.07 11.05 7.73
CA CYS A 83 -2.88 12.35 7.07
C CYS A 83 -1.42 12.77 7.22
N ARG A 84 -0.71 12.93 6.11
CA ARG A 84 0.67 13.43 6.11
C ARG A 84 0.71 14.95 6.12
N ASN A 85 -0.08 15.58 5.25
CA ASN A 85 -0.18 17.03 5.15
C ASN A 85 -1.56 17.45 4.63
N ALA A 86 -2.04 18.61 5.06
CA ALA A 86 -3.24 19.24 4.56
C ALA A 86 -2.92 20.69 4.18
N THR A 87 -3.42 21.13 3.04
CA THR A 87 -3.38 22.53 2.59
C THR A 87 -4.80 23.06 2.46
N GLN A 88 -4.94 24.24 1.88
CA GLN A 88 -6.22 24.88 1.66
C GLN A 88 -7.09 24.12 0.65
N THR A 89 -6.46 23.48 -0.35
CA THR A 89 -7.16 22.85 -1.48
C THR A 89 -6.67 21.44 -1.81
N SER A 90 -5.74 20.90 -1.01
CA SER A 90 -5.24 19.53 -1.20
C SER A 90 -4.88 18.85 0.11
N ILE A 91 -4.96 17.52 0.12
CA ILE A 91 -4.56 16.67 1.24
C ILE A 91 -3.64 15.58 0.72
N VAL A 92 -2.57 15.29 1.45
CA VAL A 92 -1.67 14.17 1.19
C VAL A 92 -1.90 13.11 2.26
N LEU A 93 -2.27 11.92 1.79
CA LEU A 93 -2.51 10.75 2.60
C LEU A 93 -1.37 9.76 2.42
N GLU A 94 -1.03 9.03 3.47
CA GLU A 94 -0.07 7.94 3.44
C GLU A 94 -0.56 6.76 4.30
N TRP A 95 -0.02 5.58 4.06
CA TRP A 95 -0.36 4.38 4.83
C TRP A 95 0.86 3.49 5.01
N ASP A 96 0.78 2.63 6.02
CA ASP A 96 1.80 1.62 6.27
C ASP A 96 1.79 0.53 5.19
N PRO A 97 2.94 -0.14 4.93
CA PRO A 97 2.97 -1.30 4.06
C PRO A 97 1.93 -2.34 4.48
N VAL A 98 1.15 -2.80 3.50
CA VAL A 98 0.06 -3.75 3.75
C VAL A 98 0.62 -5.15 3.97
N ASP A 99 0.32 -5.76 5.13
CA ASP A 99 0.61 -7.17 5.38
C ASP A 99 -0.52 -8.04 4.82
N LEU A 100 -0.19 -8.87 3.83
CA LEU A 100 -1.12 -9.77 3.15
C LEU A 100 -1.10 -11.18 3.72
N ALA A 101 -0.20 -11.50 4.65
CA ALA A 101 0.09 -12.88 5.06
C ALA A 101 0.30 -13.78 3.82
N THR A 102 -0.55 -14.78 3.62
CA THR A 102 -0.55 -15.69 2.46
C THR A 102 -1.53 -15.30 1.36
N ALA A 103 -2.29 -14.21 1.55
CA ALA A 103 -3.29 -13.78 0.58
C ALA A 103 -2.68 -13.01 -0.59
N GLU A 104 -3.37 -13.02 -1.72
CA GLU A 104 -2.98 -12.25 -2.90
C GLU A 104 -3.62 -10.87 -2.87
N PHE A 105 -2.84 -9.84 -3.21
CA PHE A 105 -3.34 -8.47 -3.39
C PHE A 105 -4.24 -8.39 -4.63
N ARG A 106 -5.45 -7.87 -4.50
CA ARG A 106 -6.34 -7.61 -5.64
C ARG A 106 -6.44 -6.12 -5.95
N SER A 107 -6.74 -5.28 -4.95
CA SER A 107 -6.82 -3.83 -5.15
C SER A 107 -6.78 -3.07 -3.84
N LEU A 108 -6.30 -1.83 -3.88
CA LEU A 108 -6.43 -0.84 -2.81
C LEU A 108 -7.21 0.34 -3.36
N SER A 109 -8.35 0.68 -2.75
CA SER A 109 -9.22 1.79 -3.18
C SER A 109 -9.27 2.87 -2.11
N LEU A 110 -9.16 4.13 -2.52
CA LEU A 110 -9.40 5.28 -1.64
C LEU A 110 -10.87 5.70 -1.75
N TYR A 111 -11.49 5.93 -0.60
CA TYR A 111 -12.83 6.49 -0.48
C TYR A 111 -12.76 7.88 0.14
N ARG A 112 -13.57 8.80 -0.37
CA ARG A 112 -13.77 10.16 0.12
C ARG A 112 -15.26 10.38 0.36
N ASN A 113 -15.63 10.72 1.60
CA ASN A 113 -17.03 10.95 2.01
C ASN A 113 -17.96 9.78 1.63
N GLY A 114 -17.48 8.54 1.80
CA GLY A 114 -18.24 7.34 1.47
C GLY A 114 -18.24 6.95 -0.03
N THR A 115 -17.79 7.82 -0.93
CA THR A 115 -17.71 7.54 -2.37
C THR A 115 -16.31 7.14 -2.77
N LYS A 116 -16.18 6.14 -3.66
CA LYS A 116 -14.88 5.72 -4.19
C LYS A 116 -14.24 6.85 -4.99
N ALA A 117 -13.09 7.33 -4.53
CA ALA A 117 -12.33 8.39 -5.19
C ALA A 117 -11.41 7.84 -6.29
N GLY A 118 -10.88 6.63 -6.11
CA GLY A 118 -10.02 5.98 -7.10
C GLY A 118 -9.34 4.72 -6.56
N ASN A 119 -8.59 4.06 -7.45
CA ASN A 119 -7.69 2.96 -7.08
C ASN A 119 -6.28 3.51 -6.85
N ILE A 120 -5.59 2.90 -5.90
CA ILE A 120 -4.21 3.19 -5.56
C ILE A 120 -3.31 2.13 -6.23
N PRO A 121 -2.29 2.55 -6.99
CA PRO A 121 -1.27 1.64 -7.54
C PRO A 121 -0.53 0.88 -6.44
N ARG A 122 -0.16 -0.37 -6.72
CA ARG A 122 0.45 -1.29 -5.72
C ARG A 122 1.79 -0.80 -5.16
N ASP A 123 2.55 -0.06 -5.96
CA ASP A 123 3.87 0.47 -5.67
C ASP A 123 3.84 1.77 -4.85
N LYS A 124 2.66 2.35 -4.62
CA LYS A 124 2.51 3.61 -3.88
C LYS A 124 2.11 3.37 -2.43
N MET A 125 2.70 4.16 -1.55
CA MET A 125 2.35 4.24 -0.12
C MET A 125 1.81 5.62 0.28
N SER A 126 1.56 6.48 -0.70
CA SER A 126 0.97 7.80 -0.50
C SER A 126 0.22 8.27 -1.75
N THR A 127 -0.70 9.21 -1.54
CA THR A 127 -1.46 9.86 -2.62
C THR A 127 -1.83 11.29 -2.25
N LYS A 128 -1.96 12.15 -3.26
CA LYS A 128 -2.38 13.55 -3.11
C LYS A 128 -3.76 13.73 -3.72
N ILE A 129 -4.67 14.28 -2.95
CA ILE A 129 -6.03 14.64 -3.38
C ILE A 129 -6.09 16.15 -3.50
N SER A 130 -6.29 16.64 -4.73
CA SER A 130 -6.38 18.07 -5.06
C SER A 130 -7.82 18.49 -5.36
N GLY A 131 -8.05 19.79 -5.53
CA GLY A 131 -9.37 20.32 -5.90
C GLY A 131 -10.39 20.26 -4.77
N LEU A 132 -9.92 20.31 -3.52
CA LEU A 132 -10.76 20.36 -2.34
C LEU A 132 -11.19 21.81 -2.07
N ALA A 133 -12.36 21.97 -1.44
CA ALA A 133 -12.86 23.26 -1.00
C ALA A 133 -12.09 23.76 0.23
N LEU A 134 -12.05 25.08 0.42
CA LEU A 134 -11.41 25.74 1.56
C LEU A 134 -12.19 25.46 2.86
N ASP A 135 -11.49 25.34 3.98
CA ASP A 135 -12.08 25.19 5.33
C ASP A 135 -13.19 24.13 5.41
N THR A 136 -13.04 23.01 4.68
CA THR A 136 -14.06 21.99 4.51
C THR A 136 -13.57 20.65 5.04
N GLU A 137 -14.43 19.96 5.79
CA GLU A 137 -14.13 18.65 6.34
C GLU A 137 -14.40 17.55 5.31
N TYR A 138 -13.45 16.62 5.22
CA TYR A 138 -13.53 15.43 4.39
C TYR A 138 -13.19 14.20 5.24
N THR A 139 -13.83 13.09 4.94
CA THR A 139 -13.52 11.79 5.54
C THR A 139 -12.89 10.86 4.52
N PHE A 140 -11.78 10.25 4.88
CA PHE A 140 -11.04 9.32 4.01
C PHE A 140 -10.87 7.96 4.68
N HIS A 141 -10.95 6.90 3.89
CA HIS A 141 -10.55 5.56 4.31
C HIS A 141 -10.09 4.75 3.10
N LEU A 142 -9.27 3.74 3.36
CA LEU A 142 -8.82 2.77 2.38
C LEU A 142 -9.65 1.50 2.48
N VAL A 143 -9.89 0.88 1.33
CA VAL A 143 -10.48 -0.45 1.23
C VAL A 143 -9.51 -1.34 0.47
N LEU A 144 -8.91 -2.27 1.19
CA LEU A 144 -8.04 -3.33 0.68
C LEU A 144 -8.89 -4.55 0.32
N ARG A 145 -8.74 -5.05 -0.90
CA ARG A 145 -9.32 -6.33 -1.34
C ARG A 145 -8.20 -7.32 -1.60
N THR A 146 -8.30 -8.50 -1.01
CA THR A 146 -7.37 -9.63 -1.18
C THR A 146 -8.13 -10.90 -1.58
N SER A 147 -7.41 -11.99 -1.83
CA SER A 147 -8.03 -13.32 -1.98
C SER A 147 -8.69 -13.82 -0.70
N ALA A 148 -8.28 -13.34 0.47
CA ALA A 148 -8.80 -13.70 1.78
C ALA A 148 -9.86 -12.72 2.33
N GLY A 149 -10.38 -11.82 1.52
CA GLY A 149 -11.50 -10.94 1.89
C GLY A 149 -11.25 -9.45 1.65
N GLN A 150 -12.07 -8.62 2.30
CA GLN A 150 -11.98 -7.16 2.22
C GLN A 150 -11.75 -6.55 3.60
N TYR A 151 -10.76 -5.66 3.68
CA TYR A 151 -10.30 -5.03 4.91
C TYR A 151 -10.35 -3.52 4.71
N SER A 152 -10.91 -2.78 5.67
CA SER A 152 -11.04 -1.33 5.59
C SER A 152 -10.20 -0.66 6.67
N SER A 153 -9.54 0.44 6.34
CA SER A 153 -8.88 1.26 7.34
C SER A 153 -9.90 1.98 8.24
N GLU A 154 -9.42 2.47 9.37
CA GLU A 154 -10.12 3.52 10.09
C GLU A 154 -10.37 4.75 9.21
N LYS A 155 -11.46 5.45 9.50
CA LYS A 155 -11.83 6.68 8.81
C LYS A 155 -11.07 7.86 9.42
N VAL A 156 -10.36 8.60 8.58
CA VAL A 156 -9.64 9.81 8.98
C VAL A 156 -10.44 11.02 8.53
N ALA A 157 -10.96 11.79 9.50
CA ALA A 157 -11.58 13.09 9.25
C ALA A 157 -10.50 14.18 9.19
N ILE A 158 -10.48 14.95 8.12
CA ILE A 158 -9.47 15.98 7.87
C ILE A 158 -10.16 17.22 7.34
N LYS A 159 -9.89 18.36 7.96
CA LYS A 159 -10.37 19.66 7.50
C LYS A 159 -9.28 20.38 6.71
N THR A 160 -9.62 20.86 5.51
CA THR A 160 -8.70 21.71 4.74
C THR A 160 -8.48 23.05 5.42
N HIS A 161 -7.34 23.67 5.14
CA HIS A 161 -6.94 24.90 5.84
C HIS A 161 -7.69 26.13 5.31
N LYS A 162 -7.78 27.17 6.15
CA LYS A 162 -8.18 28.52 5.72
C LYS A 162 -7.04 29.20 4.96
N MET A 163 -7.34 30.26 4.22
CA MET A 163 -6.31 31.05 3.51
C MET A 163 -5.26 31.66 4.45
N THR A 164 -5.64 31.96 5.70
CA THR A 164 -4.77 32.53 6.73
C THR A 164 -3.94 31.47 7.48
N ASP A 165 -4.24 30.18 7.29
CA ASP A 165 -3.50 29.10 7.92
C ASP A 165 -2.41 28.60 6.97
N LEU A 166 -1.16 28.88 7.36
CA LEU A 166 0.05 28.65 6.57
C LEU A 166 0.79 27.36 6.98
N HIS A 167 0.32 26.64 8.01
CA HIS A 167 1.03 25.46 8.54
C HIS A 167 1.14 24.30 7.55
N GLY A 168 0.23 24.26 6.57
CA GLY A 168 0.24 23.28 5.49
C GLY A 168 1.32 23.52 4.43
N ILE A 169 1.98 24.69 4.44
CA ILE A 169 3.03 25.03 3.49
C ILE A 169 4.30 24.24 3.85
N THR A 170 4.77 23.45 2.89
CA THR A 170 6.04 22.75 2.94
C THR A 170 6.93 23.23 1.80
N ILE A 171 8.14 23.64 2.13
CA ILE A 171 9.08 24.26 1.18
C ILE A 171 10.31 23.38 1.04
N THR A 172 10.71 23.12 -0.20
CA THR A 172 12.04 22.58 -0.50
C THR A 172 12.93 23.69 -1.04
N PRO A 173 14.02 24.05 -0.35
CA PRO A 173 14.96 25.06 -0.84
C PRO A 173 15.85 24.46 -1.94
N GLY A 174 15.94 25.15 -3.07
CA GLY A 174 16.91 24.88 -4.12
C GLY A 174 18.18 25.70 -3.94
N ILE A 175 18.90 25.92 -5.05
CA ILE A 175 20.15 26.67 -5.04
C ILE A 175 19.87 28.16 -4.79
N MET A 176 20.53 28.70 -3.77
CA MET A 176 20.53 30.12 -3.40
C MET A 176 21.71 30.45 -2.45
N PRO A 177 22.07 31.74 -2.27
CA PRO A 177 23.08 32.15 -1.30
C PRO A 177 22.74 31.72 0.15
N GLY A 178 23.74 31.35 0.94
CA GLY A 178 23.56 30.82 2.30
C GLY A 178 22.77 31.75 3.23
N GLN A 179 23.11 33.04 3.25
CA GLN A 179 22.40 34.06 4.04
C GLN A 179 20.92 34.17 3.66
N LEU A 180 20.58 33.99 2.38
CA LEU A 180 19.21 34.03 1.90
C LEU A 180 18.44 32.78 2.32
N LYS A 181 19.11 31.62 2.33
CA LYS A 181 18.53 30.35 2.83
C LYS A 181 18.24 30.42 4.33
N GLU A 182 19.12 31.02 5.12
CA GLU A 182 18.91 31.25 6.56
C GLU A 182 17.71 32.18 6.80
N SER A 183 17.66 33.32 6.10
CA SER A 183 16.51 34.25 6.18
C SER A 183 15.19 33.59 5.74
N LEU A 184 15.23 32.72 4.72
CA LEU A 184 14.09 31.92 4.30
C LEU A 184 13.63 30.99 5.43
N ALA A 185 14.54 30.26 6.06
CA ALA A 185 14.22 29.34 7.16
C ALA A 185 13.58 30.05 8.35
N GLU A 186 14.09 31.22 8.74
CA GLU A 186 13.49 32.06 9.79
C GLU A 186 12.05 32.46 9.44
N THR A 187 11.83 32.93 8.20
CA THR A 187 10.51 33.35 7.73
C THR A 187 9.53 32.17 7.70
N VAL A 188 9.97 31.01 7.22
CA VAL A 188 9.19 29.77 7.16
C VAL A 188 8.75 29.33 8.56
N ASN A 189 9.67 29.35 9.53
CA ASN A 189 9.36 29.03 10.92
C ASN A 189 8.36 30.02 11.53
N LYS A 190 8.52 31.32 11.24
CA LYS A 190 7.65 32.37 11.77
C LYS A 190 6.21 32.27 11.29
N ILE A 191 5.98 31.81 10.06
CA ILE A 191 4.62 31.56 9.53
C ILE A 191 4.07 30.17 9.90
N GLY A 192 4.81 29.36 10.66
CA GLY A 192 4.40 28.00 11.05
C GLY A 192 4.50 26.96 9.93
N ALA A 193 5.12 27.32 8.79
CA ALA A 193 5.36 26.42 7.67
C ALA A 193 6.57 25.52 7.96
N LYS A 194 6.80 24.52 7.08
CA LYS A 194 7.88 23.54 7.24
C LYS A 194 8.87 23.61 6.09
N MET A 195 10.17 23.58 6.39
CA MET A 195 11.22 23.41 5.39
C MET A 195 11.66 21.93 5.36
N ILE A 196 11.80 21.36 4.16
CA ILE A 196 12.21 19.97 3.94
C ILE A 196 13.30 19.92 2.87
N ASP A 197 14.32 19.09 3.09
CA ASP A 197 15.50 19.08 2.21
C ASP A 197 15.29 18.33 0.88
N THR A 198 14.22 17.56 0.76
CA THR A 198 13.94 16.72 -0.42
C THR A 198 12.57 17.02 -0.99
N VAL A 199 12.47 17.09 -2.32
CA VAL A 199 11.17 17.17 -3.01
C VAL A 199 10.42 15.85 -2.85
N ARG A 200 9.24 15.93 -2.26
CA ARG A 200 8.34 14.83 -1.89
C ARG A 200 6.91 15.15 -2.35
N ILE A 201 6.02 14.18 -2.26
CA ILE A 201 4.61 14.33 -2.67
C ILE A 201 3.87 15.43 -1.88
N ASP A 202 4.32 15.70 -0.65
CA ASP A 202 3.79 16.75 0.21
C ASP A 202 4.48 18.10 0.05
N THR A 203 5.52 18.23 -0.79
CA THR A 203 6.14 19.53 -1.13
C THR A 203 5.10 20.44 -1.81
N THR A 204 4.85 21.60 -1.21
CA THR A 204 3.91 22.58 -1.76
C THR A 204 4.58 23.55 -2.72
N HIS A 205 5.80 24.00 -2.39
CA HIS A 205 6.54 25.01 -3.14
C HIS A 205 8.03 24.66 -3.16
N PHE A 206 8.69 24.89 -4.28
CA PHE A 206 10.13 24.83 -4.41
C PHE A 206 10.67 26.26 -4.48
N VAL A 207 11.61 26.62 -3.60
CA VAL A 207 12.09 27.99 -3.47
C VAL A 207 13.54 28.07 -3.88
N CYS A 208 13.88 28.82 -4.93
CA CYS A 208 15.26 28.96 -5.40
C CYS A 208 15.53 30.33 -6.05
N THR A 209 16.81 30.67 -6.22
CA THR A 209 17.24 31.81 -7.05
C THR A 209 17.78 31.38 -8.41
N GLU A 210 18.15 30.10 -8.54
CA GLU A 210 18.68 29.53 -9.78
C GLU A 210 17.87 28.28 -10.18
N PRO A 211 17.37 28.19 -11.44
CA PRO A 211 16.57 27.06 -11.91
C PRO A 211 17.48 25.91 -12.39
N ARG A 212 18.22 25.29 -11.47
CA ARG A 212 19.12 24.18 -11.82
C ARG A 212 19.21 23.13 -10.72
N GLY A 213 19.73 21.96 -11.10
CA GLY A 213 19.99 20.84 -10.21
C GLY A 213 18.83 19.85 -10.12
N GLN A 214 19.15 18.63 -9.69
CA GLN A 214 18.22 17.49 -9.69
C GLN A 214 16.93 17.76 -8.89
N ALA A 215 17.01 18.49 -7.78
CA ALA A 215 15.83 18.81 -6.97
C ALA A 215 14.88 19.78 -7.71
N TRP A 216 15.42 20.71 -8.50
CA TRP A 216 14.62 21.62 -9.33
C TRP A 216 13.93 20.86 -10.47
N GLU A 217 14.66 20.01 -11.18
CA GLU A 217 14.10 19.16 -12.26
C GLU A 217 12.94 18.31 -11.75
N LYS A 218 13.12 17.68 -10.58
CA LYS A 218 12.08 16.88 -9.92
C LYS A 218 10.87 17.72 -9.49
N ALA A 219 11.09 18.95 -9.01
CA ALA A 219 9.99 19.85 -8.66
C ALA A 219 9.14 20.19 -9.90
N VAL A 220 9.79 20.46 -11.04
CA VAL A 220 9.13 20.72 -12.32
C VAL A 220 8.36 19.48 -12.80
N GLU A 221 8.97 18.30 -12.78
CA GLU A 221 8.31 17.03 -13.14
C GLU A 221 7.04 16.78 -12.31
N MET A 222 7.09 17.10 -11.02
CA MET A 222 5.97 16.98 -10.09
C MET A 222 4.95 18.13 -10.17
N ASN A 223 5.13 19.09 -11.08
CA ASN A 223 4.34 20.31 -11.21
C ASN A 223 4.26 21.12 -9.90
N VAL A 224 5.33 21.11 -9.11
CA VAL A 224 5.47 21.94 -7.91
C VAL A 224 5.83 23.37 -8.34
N PRO A 225 5.11 24.41 -7.89
CA PRO A 225 5.45 25.81 -8.16
C PRO A 225 6.89 26.14 -7.73
N VAL A 226 7.67 26.69 -8.67
CA VAL A 226 9.07 27.13 -8.43
C VAL A 226 9.08 28.65 -8.28
N VAL A 227 9.32 29.15 -7.07
CA VAL A 227 9.21 30.58 -6.73
C VAL A 227 10.49 31.14 -6.10
N VAL A 228 10.65 32.46 -6.14
CA VAL A 228 11.71 33.16 -5.41
C VAL A 228 11.40 33.28 -3.91
N PRO A 229 12.41 33.46 -3.03
CA PRO A 229 12.20 33.60 -1.59
C PRO A 229 11.24 34.73 -1.16
N ASP A 230 11.09 35.77 -1.98
CA ASP A 230 10.15 36.88 -1.73
C ASP A 230 8.69 36.42 -1.58
N TRP A 231 8.32 35.26 -2.15
CA TRP A 231 6.98 34.71 -2.01
C TRP A 231 6.61 34.41 -0.56
N VAL A 232 7.55 33.82 0.20
CA VAL A 232 7.32 33.48 1.62
C VAL A 232 7.17 34.75 2.46
N LYS A 233 7.98 35.78 2.17
CA LYS A 233 7.84 37.11 2.80
C LYS A 233 6.51 37.78 2.45
N GLY A 234 6.01 37.56 1.22
CA GLY A 234 4.67 37.96 0.82
C GLY A 234 3.59 37.28 1.66
N CYS A 235 3.66 35.96 1.83
CA CYS A 235 2.73 35.22 2.70
C CYS A 235 2.77 35.70 4.16
N GLU A 236 3.97 35.94 4.70
CA GLU A 236 4.16 36.47 6.06
C GLU A 236 3.50 37.84 6.21
N ARG A 237 3.80 38.78 5.32
CA ARG A 237 3.31 40.16 5.39
C ARG A 237 1.80 40.24 5.28
N GLU A 238 1.20 39.46 4.39
CA GLU A 238 -0.25 39.47 4.17
C GLU A 238 -1.03 38.61 5.19
N GLY A 239 -0.33 37.81 6.00
CA GLY A 239 -0.94 36.88 6.97
C GLY A 239 -1.80 35.79 6.31
N ARG A 240 -1.58 35.50 5.02
CA ARG A 240 -2.33 34.53 4.23
C ARG A 240 -1.53 34.05 3.03
N ILE A 241 -1.91 32.91 2.45
CA ILE A 241 -1.26 32.38 1.26
C ILE A 241 -1.50 33.32 0.07
N VAL A 242 -0.41 33.73 -0.60
CA VAL A 242 -0.47 34.63 -1.77
C VAL A 242 -0.26 33.85 -3.07
N GLY A 243 -0.81 34.38 -4.16
CA GLY A 243 -0.67 33.75 -5.48
C GLY A 243 0.78 33.72 -5.97
N VAL A 244 1.19 32.59 -6.56
CA VAL A 244 2.59 32.32 -6.95
C VAL A 244 3.04 33.02 -8.24
N ARG A 245 2.12 33.44 -9.11
CA ARG A 245 2.44 33.89 -10.49
C ARG A 245 3.44 35.05 -10.55
N GLY A 246 3.34 36.03 -9.64
CA GLY A 246 4.27 37.17 -9.59
C GLY A 246 5.64 36.83 -9.00
N TYR A 247 5.83 35.61 -8.51
CA TYR A 247 7.02 35.16 -7.80
C TYR A 247 7.75 34.02 -8.51
N TYR A 248 7.33 33.64 -9.72
CA TYR A 248 8.15 32.74 -10.54
C TYR A 248 9.48 33.40 -10.93
N LEU A 249 10.49 32.59 -11.24
CA LEU A 249 11.84 33.08 -11.52
C LEU A 249 11.89 33.95 -12.79
N ASP A 250 11.01 33.68 -13.74
CA ASP A 250 10.84 34.40 -15.01
C ASP A 250 9.83 35.55 -14.93
N ALA A 251 9.14 35.73 -13.79
CA ALA A 251 8.19 36.82 -13.60
C ALA A 251 8.90 38.16 -13.44
N ASP A 252 8.34 39.23 -14.03
CA ASP A 252 8.84 40.59 -13.89
C ASP A 252 8.92 40.97 -12.39
N PRO A 253 10.11 41.30 -11.85
CA PRO A 253 10.26 41.71 -10.46
C PRO A 253 9.37 42.87 -10.04
N LYS A 254 8.93 43.72 -10.98
CA LYS A 254 8.01 44.84 -10.71
C LYS A 254 6.59 44.40 -10.39
N LEU A 255 6.20 43.19 -10.81
CA LEU A 255 4.89 42.59 -10.51
C LEU A 255 4.86 41.93 -9.12
N ARG A 256 6.01 41.79 -8.45
CA ARG A 256 6.06 41.35 -7.06
C ARG A 256 5.37 42.41 -6.22
N GLN A 257 4.34 42.01 -5.48
CA GLN A 257 3.73 42.90 -4.49
C GLN A 257 4.75 43.11 -3.36
N MET A 258 5.64 44.09 -3.56
CA MET A 258 6.62 44.56 -2.59
C MET A 258 6.12 45.90 -2.04
N GLY A 259 5.08 45.83 -1.21
CA GLY A 259 4.48 46.98 -0.54
C GLY A 259 3.29 46.54 0.31
N PRO A 260 2.89 47.31 1.35
CA PRO A 260 1.66 47.05 2.07
C PRO A 260 0.48 47.06 1.10
N SER A 261 -0.37 46.04 1.17
CA SER A 261 -1.50 45.83 0.28
C SER A 261 -2.48 47.00 0.35
N THR A 262 -2.60 47.76 -0.74
CA THR A 262 -3.52 48.90 -0.88
C THR A 262 -5.00 48.49 -1.06
N HIS A 263 -5.37 47.25 -0.72
CA HIS A 263 -6.71 46.72 -0.92
C HIS A 263 -7.73 47.10 0.17
N GLN A 264 -7.41 48.04 1.08
CA GLN A 264 -8.34 48.52 2.12
C GLN A 264 -8.90 49.95 1.91
N GLN A 265 -8.75 50.55 0.72
CA GLN A 265 -9.27 51.90 0.43
C GLN A 265 -10.25 51.97 -0.75
N ARG A 266 -11.12 50.97 -0.91
CA ARG A 266 -12.34 51.10 -1.74
C ARG A 266 -13.54 50.54 -0.99
N GLY A 267 -14.00 51.28 0.01
CA GLY A 267 -15.15 50.90 0.82
C GLY A 267 -15.59 51.98 1.81
N SER A 268 -15.64 53.24 1.38
CA SER A 268 -16.41 54.30 2.04
C SER A 268 -16.42 55.56 1.18
N VAL A 269 -17.25 55.56 0.14
CA VAL A 269 -17.75 56.84 -0.41
C VAL A 269 -19.20 56.95 0.05
N SER A 270 -19.33 57.67 1.17
CA SER A 270 -20.47 58.46 1.63
C SER A 270 -21.59 58.66 0.60
N SER A 271 -22.77 58.12 0.90
CA SER A 271 -24.04 58.64 0.39
C SER A 271 -24.50 59.75 1.34
N ALA A 272 -24.33 61.00 0.92
CA ALA A 272 -24.97 62.18 1.51
C ALA A 272 -25.32 63.15 0.37
N ASN A 273 -26.58 63.09 -0.06
CA ASN A 273 -27.46 64.19 -0.43
C ASN A 273 -28.80 63.62 -0.91
#